data_AF-A0A1S8A896-F1
#
_entry.id   AF-A0A1S8A896-F1
#
_cell.length_a   1.000
_cell.length_b   1.000
_cell.length_c   1.000
_cell.angle_alpha   90.00
_cell.angle_beta   90.00
_cell.angle_gamma   90.00
#
_symmetry.space_group_name_H-M   'P 1'
#
loop_
_entity.id
_entity.type
_entity.pdbx_description
1 polymer ?
#
loop_
_entity_poly.entity_id
_entity_poly.type
_entity_poly.pdbx_seq_one_letter_code
_entity_poly.pdbx_strand_id
1 'polypeptide(L)'
;MKHIIRLYGKAYHLWQIDRGDKLPLDGPKLMTSFTADGQFDFEKAVGERDQRFHTNWTRKKQLRKDIEDPKIHEDSDFSWKVRRNSM
;
A
#
# COMPACT_ATOMS: atom_id res chain seq x y z
N MET A 1 -3.78 -10.19 7.93
CA MET A 1 -3.65 -8.71 8.02
C MET A 1 -3.21 -8.23 9.39
N LYS A 2 -3.61 -8.87 10.50
CA LYS A 2 -3.23 -8.45 11.88
C LYS A 2 -1.72 -8.22 12.10
N HIS A 3 -0.86 -9.07 11.50
CA HIS A 3 0.60 -8.89 11.60
C HIS A 3 1.17 -7.81 10.65
N ILE A 4 0.45 -7.48 9.57
CA ILE A 4 0.94 -6.61 8.49
C ILE A 4 0.52 -5.15 8.71
N ILE A 5 -0.61 -4.91 9.40
CA ILE A 5 -1.15 -3.55 9.59
C ILE A 5 -0.17 -2.61 10.29
N ARG A 6 0.70 -3.15 11.15
CA ARG A 6 1.75 -2.41 11.87
C ARG A 6 2.96 -2.02 11.03
N LEU A 7 3.03 -2.45 9.77
CA LEU A 7 4.09 -2.05 8.84
C LEU A 7 3.84 -0.69 8.19
N TYR A 8 2.71 -0.03 8.48
CA TYR A 8 2.37 1.30 7.97
C TYR A 8 2.47 1.42 6.45
N GLY A 9 2.12 0.35 5.73
CA GLY A 9 2.20 0.28 4.27
C GLY A 9 3.63 0.29 3.70
N LYS A 10 4.66 0.08 4.54
CA LYS A 10 6.06 0.06 4.11
C LYS A 10 6.55 -1.36 3.83
N ALA A 11 7.27 -1.53 2.74
CA ALA A 11 7.93 -2.78 2.39
C ALA A 11 9.26 -2.50 1.69
N TYR A 12 10.24 -3.40 1.85
CA TYR A 12 11.46 -3.36 1.05
C TYR A 12 11.31 -4.26 -0.17
N HIS A 13 11.49 -3.70 -1.36
CA HIS A 13 11.71 -4.49 -2.57
C HIS A 13 13.20 -4.73 -2.74
N LEU A 14 13.56 -6.02 -2.78
CA LEU A 14 14.94 -6.46 -2.97
C LEU A 14 15.27 -6.62 -4.47
N TRP A 15 14.25 -6.70 -5.32
CA TRP A 15 14.37 -6.80 -6.78
C TRP A 15 13.29 -5.97 -7.44
N GLN A 16 13.67 -4.94 -8.19
CA GLN A 16 12.76 -4.19 -9.06
C GLN A 16 12.71 -4.85 -10.44
N ILE A 17 11.58 -5.46 -10.78
CA ILE A 17 11.40 -6.18 -12.05
C ILE A 17 10.97 -5.28 -13.22
N ASP A 18 10.50 -4.08 -12.91
CA ASP A 18 9.88 -3.11 -13.83
C ASP A 18 10.88 -2.13 -14.46
N ARG A 19 12.13 -2.10 -13.98
CA ARG A 19 13.18 -1.23 -14.52
C ARG A 19 13.80 -1.74 -15.83
N GLY A 20 13.65 -3.03 -16.12
CA GLY A 20 14.20 -3.66 -17.33
C GLY A 20 15.65 -4.14 -17.22
N ASP A 21 16.22 -4.22 -16.01
CA ASP A 21 17.56 -4.78 -15.84
C ASP A 21 17.58 -6.28 -16.10
N LYS A 22 18.63 -6.75 -16.78
CA LYS A 22 18.88 -8.20 -16.93
C LYS A 22 19.20 -8.87 -15.58
N LEU A 23 19.82 -8.14 -14.67
CA LEU A 23 20.14 -8.60 -13.31
C LEU A 23 20.03 -7.41 -12.33
N PRO A 24 19.26 -7.52 -11.24
CA PRO A 24 19.01 -6.43 -10.30
C PRO A 24 20.15 -6.28 -9.28
N LEU A 25 21.27 -5.69 -9.70
CA LEU A 25 22.43 -5.55 -8.83
C LEU A 25 22.31 -4.43 -7.78
N ASP A 26 21.22 -3.68 -7.79
CA ASP A 26 21.01 -2.57 -6.86
C ASP A 26 20.57 -3.02 -5.47
N GLY A 27 20.84 -2.17 -4.49
CA GLY A 27 20.42 -2.39 -3.11
C GLY A 27 18.90 -2.31 -2.91
N PRO A 28 18.41 -2.80 -1.74
CA PRO A 28 16.99 -2.76 -1.37
C PRO A 28 16.37 -1.37 -1.49
N LYS A 29 15.14 -1.29 -2.01
CA LYS A 29 14.37 -0.05 -2.08
C LYS A 29 13.21 -0.07 -1.10
N LEU A 30 13.11 0.98 -0.27
CA LEU A 30 11.95 1.20 0.58
C LEU A 30 10.79 1.71 -0.27
N MET A 31 9.66 1.03 -0.19
CA MET A 31 8.45 1.32 -0.94
C MET A 31 7.29 1.57 0.01
N THR A 32 6.45 2.53 -0.34
CA THR A 32 5.30 2.93 0.47
C THR A 32 4.00 2.75 -0.32
N SER A 33 3.05 2.05 0.30
CA SER A 33 1.71 1.81 -0.23
C SER A 33 0.74 2.90 0.22
N PHE A 34 -0.37 3.01 -0.49
CA PHE A 34 -1.52 3.81 -0.04
C PHE A 34 -2.08 3.24 1.27
N THR A 35 -2.32 4.10 2.24
CA THR A 35 -2.76 3.75 3.61
C THR A 35 -4.07 4.41 4.02
N ALA A 36 -4.59 5.36 3.23
CA ALA A 36 -5.82 6.08 3.55
C ALA A 36 -6.70 6.30 2.31
N ASP A 37 -8.00 6.48 2.55
CA ASP A 37 -8.97 6.82 1.52
C ASP A 37 -8.63 8.19 0.90
N GLY A 38 -8.91 8.34 -0.40
CA GLY A 38 -8.67 9.59 -1.15
C GLY A 38 -7.25 9.79 -1.68
N GLN A 39 -6.28 8.91 -1.36
CA GLN A 39 -4.92 9.01 -1.92
C GLN A 39 -4.84 8.65 -3.41
N PHE A 40 -5.85 7.96 -3.93
CA PHE A 40 -6.07 7.68 -5.36
C PHE A 40 -7.53 7.29 -5.59
N ASP A 41 -7.93 7.16 -6.87
CA ASP A 41 -9.24 6.65 -7.27
C ASP A 41 -9.35 5.14 -7.00
N PHE A 42 -9.55 4.80 -5.72
CA PHE A 42 -9.54 3.43 -5.22
C PHE A 42 -10.65 2.59 -5.83
N GLU A 43 -11.89 3.09 -5.81
CA GLU A 43 -13.04 2.31 -6.25
C GLU A 43 -12.97 1.96 -7.74
N LYS A 44 -12.52 2.90 -8.57
CA LYS A 44 -12.29 2.63 -9.99
C LYS A 44 -11.17 1.63 -10.19
N ALA A 45 -9.96 1.93 -9.71
CA ALA A 45 -8.78 1.11 -10.00
C ALA A 45 -8.88 -0.31 -9.40
N VAL A 46 -9.40 -0.42 -8.19
CA VAL A 46 -9.58 -1.72 -7.51
C VAL A 46 -10.81 -2.44 -8.03
N GLY A 47 -11.88 -1.73 -8.40
CA GLY A 47 -13.06 -2.30 -9.05
C GLY A 47 -12.74 -2.94 -10.40
N GLU A 48 -11.99 -2.25 -11.26
CA GLU A 48 -11.51 -2.79 -12.53
C GLU A 48 -10.65 -4.05 -12.34
N ARG A 49 -9.74 -4.04 -11.35
CA ARG A 49 -8.96 -5.24 -10.98
C ARG A 49 -9.89 -6.39 -10.58
N ASP A 50 -10.85 -6.11 -9.71
CA ASP A 50 -11.75 -7.11 -9.18
C ASP A 50 -12.60 -7.77 -10.28
N GLN A 51 -13.04 -7.00 -11.28
CA GLN A 51 -13.68 -7.51 -12.48
C GLN A 51 -12.74 -8.43 -13.28
N ARG A 52 -11.49 -7.99 -13.55
CA ARG A 52 -10.50 -8.77 -14.32
C ARG A 52 -10.12 -10.10 -13.69
N PHE A 53 -10.02 -10.13 -12.36
CA PHE A 53 -9.53 -11.31 -11.61
C PHE A 53 -10.63 -12.05 -10.84
N HIS A 54 -11.91 -11.70 -11.05
CA HIS A 54 -13.05 -12.27 -10.35
C HIS A 54 -12.90 -12.26 -8.81
N THR A 55 -12.48 -11.11 -8.26
CA THR A 55 -12.34 -10.92 -6.81
C THR A 55 -13.31 -9.85 -6.28
N ASN A 56 -13.41 -9.72 -4.95
CA ASN A 56 -14.30 -8.74 -4.32
C ASN A 56 -13.62 -8.11 -3.08
N TRP A 57 -13.24 -6.84 -3.20
CA TRP A 57 -12.53 -6.07 -2.20
C TRP A 57 -13.47 -5.64 -1.07
N THR A 58 -14.75 -5.37 -1.34
CA THR A 58 -15.75 -5.02 -0.34
C THR A 58 -15.95 -6.15 0.66
N ARG A 59 -16.03 -7.40 0.17
CA ARG A 59 -16.05 -8.61 1.01
C ARG A 59 -14.77 -8.73 1.83
N LYS A 60 -13.59 -8.52 1.21
CA LYS A 60 -12.30 -8.54 1.93
C LYS A 60 -12.19 -7.43 2.99
N LYS A 61 -12.79 -6.26 2.78
CA LYS A 61 -12.87 -5.16 3.75
C LYS A 61 -13.76 -5.56 4.93
N GLN A 62 -14.93 -6.14 4.66
CA GLN A 62 -15.83 -6.65 5.70
C GLN A 62 -15.16 -7.70 6.60
N LEU A 63 -14.41 -8.63 6.00
CA LEU A 63 -13.68 -9.69 6.71
C LEU A 63 -12.51 -9.17 7.58
N ARG A 64 -12.20 -7.88 7.54
CA ARG A 64 -11.09 -7.27 8.29
C ARG A 64 -11.57 -6.22 9.29
N LYS A 65 -12.88 -6.08 9.50
CA LYS A 65 -13.46 -5.11 10.43
C LYS A 65 -13.06 -5.36 11.89
N ASP A 66 -12.63 -6.58 12.23
CA ASP A 66 -12.14 -6.96 13.55
C ASP A 66 -10.67 -6.56 13.80
N ILE A 67 -10.00 -5.97 12.81
CA ILE A 67 -8.61 -5.56 12.93
C ILE A 67 -8.58 -4.11 13.39
N GLU A 68 -8.07 -3.88 14.59
CA GLU A 68 -7.87 -2.55 15.14
C GLU A 68 -6.80 -1.77 14.38
N ASP A 69 -7.06 -0.48 14.16
CA ASP A 69 -6.09 0.42 13.57
C ASP A 69 -4.92 0.67 14.55
N PRO A 70 -3.67 0.51 14.10
CA PRO A 70 -2.52 0.73 14.95
C PRO A 70 -2.35 2.23 15.22
N LYS A 71 -1.90 2.57 16.44
CA LYS A 71 -1.38 3.92 16.71
C LYS A 71 -0.19 4.19 15.77
N ILE A 72 -0.34 5.18 14.90
CA ILE A 72 0.71 5.56 13.95
C ILE A 72 1.80 6.30 14.72
N HIS A 73 3.05 5.83 14.62
CA HIS A 73 4.20 6.56 15.15
C HIS A 73 4.39 7.86 14.36
N GLU A 74 4.77 8.95 15.04
CA GLU A 74 4.87 10.28 14.44
C GLU A 74 5.68 10.28 13.13
N ASP A 75 6.81 9.58 13.11
CA ASP A 75 7.70 9.53 11.94
C ASP A 75 7.33 8.48 10.88
N SER A 76 6.31 7.66 11.12
CA SER A 76 5.98 6.55 10.22
C SER A 76 5.25 6.99 8.94
N ASP A 77 4.70 8.20 8.90
CA ASP A 77 3.84 8.67 7.80
C ASP A 77 4.49 9.74 6.89
N PHE A 78 5.82 9.85 6.91
CA PHE A 78 6.54 10.92 6.20
C PHE A 78 6.14 11.06 4.71
N SER A 79 6.02 9.94 3.98
CA SER A 79 5.63 9.92 2.55
C SER A 79 4.28 10.60 2.27
N TRP A 80 3.37 10.60 3.25
CA TRP A 80 2.03 11.19 3.13
C TRP A 80 1.89 12.54 3.86
N LYS A 81 2.80 12.88 4.77
CA LYS A 81 2.90 14.23 5.36
C LYS A 81 3.32 15.27 4.33
N VAL A 82 4.32 14.96 3.49
CA VAL A 82 4.86 15.91 2.51
C VAL A 82 3.84 16.24 1.41
N ARG A 83 3.12 15.24 0.87
CA ARG A 83 2.12 15.47 -0.20
C ARG A 83 0.90 16.28 0.24
N ARG A 84 0.51 16.21 1.52
CA ARG A 84 -0.60 17.00 2.07
C ARG A 84 -0.31 18.50 2.14
N ASN A 85 0.97 18.88 2.24
CA ASN A 85 1.40 20.28 2.27
C ASN A 85 1.74 20.85 0.88
N SER A 86 1.52 20.08 -0.20
CA SER A 86 1.80 20.50 -1.59
C SER A 86 0.55 20.53 -2.48
N MET A 87 -0.64 20.37 -1.88
CA MET A 87 -1.94 20.70 -2.46
C MET A 87 -2.51 21.92 -1.75
#